data_AF-A0A0D3GW21-F1
#
_entry.id   AF-A0A0D3GW21-F1
#
_cell.length_a   1.000
_cell.length_b   1.000
_cell.length_c   1.000
_cell.angle_alpha   90.00
_cell.angle_beta   90.00
_cell.angle_gamma   90.00
#
_symmetry.space_group_name_H-M   'P 1'
#
loop_
_entity.id
_entity.type
_entity.pdbx_description
1 polymer ?
#
loop_
_entity_poly.entity_id
_entity_poly.type
_entity_poly.pdbx_seq_one_letter_code
_entity_poly.pdbx_strand_id
1 'polypeptide(L)'
;MAPKRRKEASTSTTISPPLPPGHSSIFYLELSNLATSYGQLMSAISSEAEVIITLESPSNSKGVKQFCKISDKLYTPSGGTFLVQITPDNSRKWYRMGDAEETLPPRSQLNYPMKEHQGIVKIPFETTYASVLGKKSFQCAPMGPVSTHRCYKTLMTSGEVHKDSLKQLLGDGFPLALPVMGISEPLRFPLYQEWLQNVLILAGASDGDQLDRDPLDNMFDKVVPAEHSDKFNAWGTISDCMYEKRGFKELTFEATAKMIGIIKRSTTFPLPKPEPQYRRKGSSSSSKGKEI
;
A
#
# COMPACT_ATOMS: atom_id res chain seq x y z
N MET A 1 -13.53 50.30 -40.37
CA MET A 1 -13.65 49.10 -39.50
C MET A 1 -12.28 48.49 -39.34
N ALA A 2 -11.74 48.49 -38.12
CA ALA A 2 -10.54 47.75 -37.73
C ALA A 2 -10.75 47.26 -36.29
N PRO A 3 -10.57 45.97 -35.97
CA PRO A 3 -10.94 45.45 -34.66
C PRO A 3 -9.83 45.74 -33.63
N LYS A 4 -10.24 46.26 -32.47
CA LYS A 4 -9.38 46.41 -31.29
C LYS A 4 -8.98 45.02 -30.79
N ARG A 5 -7.69 44.68 -30.85
CA ARG A 5 -7.12 43.49 -30.20
C ARG A 5 -7.24 43.61 -28.68
N ARG A 6 -7.97 42.66 -28.10
CA ARG A 6 -8.10 42.43 -26.65
C ARG A 6 -6.76 41.86 -26.15
N LYS A 7 -6.11 42.50 -25.16
CA LYS A 7 -4.96 41.92 -24.45
C LYS A 7 -5.48 40.78 -23.57
N GLU A 8 -5.16 39.54 -23.92
CA GLU A 8 -5.33 38.40 -23.03
C GLU A 8 -4.27 38.44 -21.95
N ALA A 9 -4.71 38.44 -20.69
CA ALA A 9 -3.84 38.28 -19.54
C ALA A 9 -3.36 36.82 -19.51
N SER A 10 -2.08 36.61 -19.79
CA SER A 10 -1.40 35.34 -19.57
C SER A 10 -1.36 35.08 -18.07
N THR A 11 -2.24 34.20 -17.59
CA THR A 11 -2.09 33.56 -16.28
C THR A 11 -0.91 32.59 -16.39
N SER A 12 0.27 33.04 -15.97
CA SER A 12 1.40 32.15 -15.72
C SER A 12 1.04 31.25 -14.54
N THR A 13 0.60 30.03 -14.83
CA THR A 13 0.59 28.95 -13.84
C THR A 13 2.05 28.67 -13.50
N THR A 14 2.51 29.23 -12.39
CA THR A 14 3.80 28.84 -11.78
C THR A 14 3.66 27.40 -11.35
N ILE A 15 4.02 26.47 -12.23
CA ILE A 15 4.21 25.07 -11.88
C ILE A 15 5.47 25.05 -11.02
N SER A 16 5.28 24.98 -9.71
CA SER A 16 6.38 24.72 -8.79
C SER A 16 7.13 23.46 -9.26
N PRO A 17 8.47 23.48 -9.33
CA PRO A 17 9.21 22.29 -9.72
C PRO A 17 8.88 21.14 -8.75
N PRO A 18 8.80 19.89 -9.24
CA PRO A 18 8.56 18.74 -8.37
C PRO A 18 9.64 18.70 -7.29
N LEU A 19 9.22 18.54 -6.04
CA LEU A 19 10.14 18.35 -4.92
C LEU A 19 11.06 17.16 -5.23
N PRO A 20 12.36 17.22 -4.86
CA PRO A 20 13.23 16.07 -5.01
C PRO A 20 12.63 14.86 -4.28
N PRO A 21 12.81 13.63 -4.77
CA PRO A 21 12.27 12.45 -4.11
C PRO A 21 12.74 12.42 -2.66
N GLY A 22 11.79 12.36 -1.73
CA GLY A 22 12.09 12.18 -0.32
C GLY A 22 12.70 10.81 -0.06
N HIS A 23 13.42 10.66 1.05
CA HIS A 23 13.78 9.33 1.55
C HIS A 23 12.50 8.52 1.82
N SER A 24 12.52 7.25 1.44
CA SER A 24 11.44 6.30 1.66
C SER A 24 11.59 5.58 2.98
N SER A 25 10.51 5.28 3.69
CA SER A 25 10.61 4.41 4.87
C SER A 25 10.91 2.97 4.42
N ILE A 26 11.83 2.29 5.11
CA ILE A 26 12.22 0.89 4.82
C ILE A 26 11.58 -0.01 5.88
N PHE A 27 10.86 -1.01 5.41
CA PHE A 27 10.28 -2.07 6.25
C PHE A 27 10.88 -3.41 5.90
N TYR A 28 10.82 -4.35 6.84
CA TYR A 28 11.49 -5.63 6.71
C TYR A 28 10.47 -6.77 6.74
N LEU A 29 10.68 -7.75 5.85
CA LEU A 29 9.99 -9.04 5.85
C LEU A 29 11.04 -10.13 6.03
N GLU A 30 11.03 -10.77 7.20
CA GLU A 30 11.96 -11.83 7.57
C GLU A 30 11.36 -13.20 7.25
N LEU A 31 12.02 -13.95 6.36
CA LEU A 31 11.53 -15.26 5.94
C LEU A 31 11.60 -16.32 7.05
N SER A 32 12.61 -16.25 7.93
CA SER A 32 12.79 -17.17 9.07
C SER A 32 11.70 -17.04 10.13
N ASN A 33 11.02 -15.90 10.21
CA ASN A 33 9.94 -15.64 11.16
C ASN A 33 8.75 -14.99 10.46
N LEU A 34 8.35 -15.58 9.32
CA LEU A 34 7.48 -14.95 8.35
C LEU A 34 6.14 -14.50 8.94
N ALA A 35 5.49 -15.33 9.75
CA ALA A 35 4.18 -15.00 10.31
C ALA A 35 4.23 -13.76 11.23
N THR A 36 5.19 -13.69 12.15
CA THR A 36 5.35 -12.55 13.05
C THR A 36 5.84 -11.32 12.30
N SER A 37 6.85 -11.48 11.44
CA SER A 37 7.42 -10.38 10.67
C SER A 37 6.39 -9.75 9.72
N TYR A 38 5.52 -10.57 9.11
CA TYR A 38 4.44 -10.10 8.26
C TYR A 38 3.43 -9.21 9.02
N GLY A 39 3.00 -9.64 10.21
CA GLY A 39 2.09 -8.82 11.04
C GLY A 39 2.73 -7.49 11.46
N GLN A 40 4.00 -7.51 11.82
CA GLN A 40 4.78 -6.30 12.14
C GLN A 40 4.91 -5.38 10.93
N LEU A 41 5.19 -5.93 9.74
CA LEU A 41 5.27 -5.19 8.47
C LEU A 41 3.97 -4.43 8.19
N MET A 42 2.83 -5.11 8.22
CA MET A 42 1.52 -4.50 7.94
C MET A 42 1.18 -3.36 8.93
N SER A 43 1.48 -3.58 10.21
CA SER A 43 1.27 -2.57 11.26
C SER A 43 2.21 -1.36 11.10
N ALA A 44 3.48 -1.61 10.75
CA ALA A 44 4.49 -0.57 10.60
C ALA A 44 4.18 0.34 9.40
N ILE A 45 3.82 -0.24 8.25
CA ILE A 45 3.42 0.52 7.06
C ILE A 45 2.20 1.41 7.36
N SER A 46 1.19 0.84 8.03
CA SER A 46 -0.03 1.60 8.38
C SER A 46 0.27 2.76 9.34
N SER A 47 1.13 2.53 10.32
CA SER A 47 1.55 3.55 11.30
C SER A 47 2.32 4.69 10.62
N GLU A 48 3.26 4.34 9.73
CA GLU A 48 4.03 5.32 8.97
C GLU A 48 3.14 6.15 8.03
N ALA A 49 2.18 5.50 7.36
CA ALA A 49 1.20 6.20 6.54
C ALA A 49 0.44 7.24 7.38
N GLU A 50 -0.02 6.89 8.59
CA GLU A 50 -0.69 7.82 9.50
C GLU A 50 0.19 9.02 9.88
N VAL A 51 1.48 8.80 10.15
CA VAL A 51 2.45 9.88 10.41
C VAL A 51 2.57 10.81 9.21
N ILE A 52 2.77 10.26 8.01
CA ILE A 52 2.91 11.05 6.76
C ILE A 52 1.64 11.87 6.52
N ILE A 53 0.46 11.26 6.59
CA ILE A 53 -0.82 11.95 6.36
C ILE A 53 -1.04 13.05 7.41
N THR A 54 -0.65 12.80 8.66
CA THR A 54 -0.72 13.81 9.71
C THR A 54 0.17 15.01 9.40
N LEU A 55 1.38 14.77 8.89
CA LEU A 55 2.30 15.84 8.47
C LEU A 55 1.80 16.59 7.23
N GLU A 56 1.15 15.91 6.28
CA GLU A 56 0.54 16.53 5.11
C GLU A 56 -0.72 17.35 5.43
N SER A 57 -1.35 17.10 6.57
CA SER A 57 -2.60 17.76 6.95
C SER A 57 -2.40 19.27 7.19
N PRO A 58 -3.41 20.10 6.89
CA PRO A 58 -3.33 21.53 7.14
C PRO A 58 -3.20 21.82 8.64
N SER A 59 -2.48 22.88 8.99
CA SER A 59 -2.41 23.35 10.37
C SER A 59 -3.50 24.39 10.65
N ASN A 60 -4.02 24.42 11.87
CA ASN A 60 -4.85 25.53 12.33
C ASN A 60 -4.01 26.78 12.64
N SER A 61 -4.65 27.86 13.07
CA SER A 61 -3.99 29.13 13.42
C SER A 61 -2.95 29.03 14.55
N LYS A 62 -2.92 27.93 15.30
CA LYS A 62 -1.95 27.64 16.36
C LYS A 62 -0.83 26.68 15.91
N GLY A 63 -0.77 26.37 14.61
CA GLY A 63 0.22 25.44 14.05
C GLY A 63 -0.12 23.95 14.20
N VAL A 64 -1.24 23.59 14.84
CA VAL A 64 -1.60 22.18 15.10
C VAL A 64 -2.23 21.54 13.86
N LYS A 65 -1.68 20.39 13.45
CA LYS A 65 -2.15 19.59 12.31
C LYS A 65 -3.61 19.14 12.49
N GLN A 66 -4.41 19.26 11.44
CA GLN A 66 -5.84 18.97 11.41
C GLN A 66 -6.12 17.64 10.69
N PHE A 67 -5.46 16.57 11.13
CA PHE A 67 -5.69 15.23 10.60
C PHE A 67 -7.00 14.64 11.16
N CYS A 68 -7.74 13.92 10.32
CA CYS A 68 -8.93 13.18 10.70
C CYS A 68 -9.06 11.94 9.81
N LYS A 69 -9.52 10.82 10.38
CA LYS A 69 -9.79 9.56 9.66
C LYS A 69 -11.18 9.60 9.02
N ILE A 70 -11.40 8.80 7.98
CA ILE A 70 -12.73 8.61 7.36
C ILE A 70 -13.30 7.31 7.94
N SER A 71 -14.29 7.42 8.83
CA SER A 71 -14.86 6.26 9.54
C SER A 71 -13.79 5.37 10.20
N ASP A 72 -12.87 6.01 10.92
CA ASP A 72 -11.72 5.39 11.58
C ASP A 72 -10.71 4.71 10.65
N LYS A 73 -10.79 4.97 9.34
CA LYS A 73 -9.84 4.46 8.33
C LYS A 73 -8.87 5.55 7.87
N LEU A 74 -7.64 5.11 7.60
CA LEU A 74 -6.64 5.94 6.93
C LEU A 74 -7.03 6.15 5.47
N TYR A 75 -6.51 7.20 4.86
CA TYR A 75 -6.50 7.36 3.40
C TYR A 75 -5.05 7.40 2.91
N THR A 76 -4.79 7.20 1.62
CA THR A 76 -3.42 7.21 1.12
C THR A 76 -2.76 8.59 1.26
N PRO A 77 -1.43 8.67 1.49
CA PRO A 77 -0.66 9.91 1.35
C PRO A 77 -0.84 10.59 -0.01
N SER A 78 -0.40 11.85 -0.13
CA SER A 78 -0.48 12.60 -1.40
C SER A 78 0.41 12.02 -2.49
N GLY A 79 1.48 11.33 -2.08
CA GLY A 79 2.42 10.63 -2.92
C GLY A 79 3.56 10.07 -2.09
N GLY A 80 4.59 9.58 -2.78
CA GLY A 80 5.77 8.98 -2.16
C GLY A 80 5.84 7.48 -2.35
N THR A 81 6.91 6.91 -1.84
CA THR A 81 7.24 5.50 -1.95
C THR A 81 7.75 5.00 -0.61
N PHE A 82 7.43 3.75 -0.29
CA PHE A 82 8.08 3.00 0.78
C PHE A 82 8.77 1.77 0.20
N LEU A 83 9.68 1.20 0.97
CA LEU A 83 10.49 0.06 0.57
C LEU A 83 10.20 -1.12 1.49
N VAL A 84 10.07 -2.31 0.91
CA VAL A 84 10.00 -3.56 1.67
C VAL A 84 11.20 -4.40 1.30
N GLN A 85 12.05 -4.66 2.28
CA GLN A 85 13.22 -5.51 2.15
C GLN A 85 12.88 -6.92 2.62
N ILE A 86 12.96 -7.89 1.71
CA ILE A 86 12.85 -9.31 2.04
C ILE A 86 14.26 -9.83 2.34
N THR A 87 14.47 -10.40 3.53
CA THR A 87 15.80 -10.83 4.00
C THR A 87 15.99 -12.35 3.91
N PRO A 88 17.23 -12.84 3.70
CA PRO A 88 18.51 -12.11 3.63
C PRO A 88 18.79 -11.44 2.26
N ASP A 89 19.43 -10.27 2.22
CA ASP A 89 19.76 -9.56 0.96
C ASP A 89 21.21 -9.80 0.53
N ASN A 90 21.44 -10.11 -0.75
CA ASN A 90 22.76 -10.21 -1.39
C ASN A 90 22.78 -9.68 -2.85
N SER A 91 21.71 -9.04 -3.34
CA SER A 91 21.53 -8.75 -4.78
C SER A 91 21.62 -7.26 -5.08
N ARG A 92 22.30 -6.89 -6.18
CA ARG A 92 22.48 -5.49 -6.61
C ARG A 92 21.76 -5.15 -7.92
N LYS A 93 20.87 -6.02 -8.40
CA LYS A 93 20.15 -5.81 -9.66
C LYS A 93 18.78 -5.20 -9.41
N TRP A 94 18.48 -4.18 -10.22
CA TRP A 94 17.27 -3.38 -10.10
C TRP A 94 16.33 -3.68 -11.23
N TYR A 95 15.06 -3.91 -10.91
CA TYR A 95 14.00 -4.17 -11.87
C TYR A 95 12.92 -3.11 -11.72
N ARG A 96 12.35 -2.70 -12.86
CA ARG A 96 11.23 -1.75 -12.92
C ARG A 96 10.17 -2.29 -13.87
N MET A 97 8.91 -2.21 -13.46
CA MET A 97 7.77 -2.53 -14.33
C MET A 97 7.78 -1.62 -15.57
N GLY A 98 7.27 -2.11 -16.70
CA GLY A 98 7.34 -1.41 -17.98
C GLY A 98 6.60 -0.07 -18.01
N ASP A 99 5.54 0.05 -17.21
CA ASP A 99 4.62 1.18 -17.07
C ASP A 99 4.83 1.99 -15.78
N ALA A 100 5.78 1.61 -14.92
CA ALA A 100 6.05 2.35 -13.69
C ALA A 100 6.56 3.76 -14.03
N GLU A 101 5.87 4.79 -13.56
CA GLU A 101 6.22 6.21 -13.73
C GLU A 101 6.74 6.84 -12.42
N GLU A 102 6.76 6.08 -11.33
CA GLU A 102 7.11 6.58 -10.01
C GLU A 102 8.56 7.06 -9.94
N THR A 103 8.78 8.06 -9.08
CA THR A 103 10.11 8.55 -8.77
C THR A 103 10.78 7.58 -7.81
N LEU A 104 11.98 7.12 -8.16
CA LEU A 104 12.74 6.22 -7.30
C LEU A 104 13.27 6.98 -6.08
N PRO A 105 13.49 6.29 -4.95
CA PRO A 105 14.12 6.90 -3.78
C PRO A 105 15.51 7.42 -4.13
N PRO A 106 16.04 8.41 -3.40
CA PRO A 106 17.38 8.95 -3.65
C PRO A 106 18.46 7.88 -3.69
N ARG A 107 19.46 8.04 -4.56
CA ARG A 107 20.62 7.14 -4.63
C ARG A 107 21.47 7.12 -3.35
N SER A 108 21.37 8.18 -2.54
CA SER A 108 21.94 8.23 -1.19
C SER A 108 21.31 7.20 -0.25
N GLN A 109 20.07 6.78 -0.54
CA GLN A 109 19.36 5.75 0.21
C GLN A 109 19.45 4.37 -0.46
N LEU A 110 19.23 4.31 -1.78
CA LEU A 110 19.24 3.07 -2.54
C LEU A 110 20.18 3.19 -3.74
N ASN A 111 21.30 2.47 -3.69
CA ASN A 111 22.28 2.55 -4.76
C ASN A 111 21.83 1.75 -6.00
N TYR A 112 21.34 2.44 -7.02
CA TYR A 112 21.08 1.87 -8.35
C TYR A 112 21.99 2.50 -9.42
N PRO A 113 22.42 1.75 -10.47
CA PRO A 113 23.28 2.28 -11.53
C PRO A 113 22.47 3.12 -12.55
N MET A 114 23.08 4.18 -13.10
CA MET A 114 22.43 5.11 -14.06
C MET A 114 22.59 4.71 -15.53
N LYS A 115 23.52 3.80 -15.85
CA LYS A 115 23.86 3.46 -17.24
C LYS A 115 22.75 2.64 -17.89
N GLU A 116 22.36 2.98 -19.12
CA GLU A 116 21.48 2.13 -19.93
C GLU A 116 22.07 0.71 -20.03
N HIS A 117 21.23 -0.31 -19.88
CA HIS A 117 21.59 -1.74 -19.89
C HIS A 117 22.49 -2.25 -18.74
N GLN A 118 23.02 -1.38 -17.87
CA GLN A 118 23.71 -1.76 -16.61
C GLN A 118 22.96 -1.30 -15.35
N GLY A 119 21.98 -0.41 -15.50
CA GLY A 119 21.18 0.18 -14.43
C GLY A 119 19.93 -0.62 -14.12
N ILE A 120 18.78 0.04 -14.25
CA ILE A 120 17.49 -0.53 -13.91
C ILE A 120 16.94 -1.27 -15.13
N VAL A 121 16.74 -2.57 -14.98
CA VAL A 121 16.17 -3.43 -16.01
C VAL A 121 14.66 -3.22 -16.05
N LYS A 122 14.17 -2.64 -17.16
CA LYS A 122 12.73 -2.62 -17.42
C LYS A 122 12.25 -4.02 -17.77
N ILE A 123 11.33 -4.57 -17.00
CA ILE A 123 10.71 -5.87 -17.28
C ILE A 123 9.45 -5.67 -18.12
N PRO A 124 9.12 -6.61 -19.04
CA PRO A 124 7.99 -6.48 -19.96
C PRO A 124 6.65 -6.84 -19.28
N PHE A 125 6.47 -6.38 -18.05
CA PHE A 125 5.25 -6.52 -17.27
C PHE A 125 4.75 -5.15 -16.87
N GLU A 126 3.45 -4.94 -17.00
CA GLU A 126 2.77 -3.77 -16.48
C GLU A 126 2.34 -4.03 -15.02
N THR A 127 2.00 -2.97 -14.30
CA THR A 127 1.47 -3.01 -12.92
C THR A 127 0.05 -3.60 -12.83
N THR A 128 -0.54 -4.02 -13.95
CA THR A 128 -1.88 -4.62 -14.01
C THR A 128 -1.91 -6.04 -13.44
N TYR A 129 -3.05 -6.42 -12.83
CA TYR A 129 -3.23 -7.79 -12.32
C TYR A 129 -3.03 -8.86 -13.40
N ALA A 130 -3.52 -8.60 -14.62
CA ALA A 130 -3.34 -9.52 -15.74
C ALA A 130 -1.86 -9.76 -16.07
N SER A 131 -1.00 -8.76 -15.89
CA SER A 131 0.44 -8.89 -16.12
C SER A 131 1.12 -9.67 -15.00
N VAL A 132 0.89 -9.28 -13.74
CA VAL A 132 1.55 -9.92 -12.57
C VAL A 132 1.06 -11.35 -12.30
N LEU A 133 -0.14 -11.70 -12.77
CA LEU A 133 -0.72 -13.05 -12.65
C LEU A 133 -0.55 -13.90 -13.92
N GLY A 134 0.15 -13.41 -14.95
CA GLY A 134 0.34 -14.16 -16.19
C GLY A 134 -0.98 -14.51 -16.90
N LYS A 135 -1.93 -13.57 -16.92
CA LYS A 135 -3.30 -13.69 -17.46
C LYS A 135 -4.18 -14.75 -16.77
N LYS A 136 -3.77 -15.23 -15.60
CA LYS A 136 -4.59 -16.12 -14.76
C LYS A 136 -5.42 -15.30 -13.77
N SER A 137 -6.46 -15.92 -13.23
CA SER A 137 -7.32 -15.28 -12.24
C SER A 137 -6.64 -15.19 -10.86
N PHE A 138 -7.14 -14.30 -10.00
CA PHE A 138 -6.70 -14.19 -8.60
C PHE A 138 -6.80 -15.52 -7.86
N GLN A 139 -7.87 -16.28 -8.10
CA GLN A 139 -8.14 -17.59 -7.50
C GLN A 139 -7.23 -18.70 -8.06
N CYS A 140 -6.23 -18.36 -8.87
CA CYS A 140 -5.17 -19.29 -9.27
C CYS A 140 -3.84 -19.01 -8.57
N ALA A 141 -3.73 -17.88 -7.85
CA ALA A 141 -2.50 -17.49 -7.17
C ALA A 141 -2.46 -18.11 -5.75
N PRO A 142 -1.54 -19.05 -5.48
CA PRO A 142 -1.31 -19.55 -4.14
C PRO A 142 -0.61 -18.47 -3.30
N MET A 143 -1.08 -18.22 -2.08
CA MET A 143 -0.51 -17.28 -1.11
C MET A 143 -0.21 -17.99 0.21
N GLY A 144 0.94 -17.69 0.79
CA GLY A 144 1.46 -18.37 1.97
C GLY A 144 2.99 -18.36 2.00
N PRO A 145 3.61 -19.22 2.82
CA PRO A 145 5.06 -19.20 2.96
C PRO A 145 5.81 -19.63 1.69
N VAL A 146 5.34 -20.66 0.97
CA VAL A 146 6.02 -21.18 -0.23
C VAL A 146 6.03 -20.12 -1.32
N SER A 147 4.91 -19.46 -1.58
CA SER A 147 4.80 -18.35 -2.52
C SER A 147 5.68 -17.16 -2.11
N THR A 148 5.80 -16.88 -0.81
CA THR A 148 6.70 -15.84 -0.30
C THR A 148 8.17 -16.18 -0.58
N HIS A 149 8.60 -17.39 -0.23
CA HIS A 149 9.95 -17.88 -0.52
C HIS A 149 10.23 -17.94 -2.02
N ARG A 150 9.24 -18.34 -2.83
CA ARG A 150 9.35 -18.37 -4.29
C ARG A 150 9.55 -16.97 -4.85
N CYS A 151 8.76 -15.99 -4.41
CA CYS A 151 8.96 -14.59 -4.79
C CYS A 151 10.41 -14.15 -4.51
N TYR A 152 10.89 -14.36 -3.28
CA TYR A 152 12.26 -14.02 -2.90
C TYR A 152 13.29 -14.72 -3.78
N LYS A 153 13.25 -16.05 -3.89
CA LYS A 153 14.22 -16.83 -4.68
C LYS A 153 14.22 -16.41 -6.15
N THR A 154 13.04 -16.24 -6.74
CA THR A 154 12.90 -15.82 -8.13
C THR A 154 13.44 -14.42 -8.38
N LEU A 155 13.17 -13.46 -7.48
CA LEU A 155 13.71 -12.10 -7.62
C LEU A 155 15.25 -12.09 -7.47
N MET A 156 15.79 -12.92 -6.58
CA MET A 156 17.25 -13.05 -6.40
C MET A 156 17.96 -13.63 -7.62
N THR A 157 17.37 -14.64 -8.27
CA THR A 157 17.98 -15.32 -9.44
C THR A 157 17.63 -14.66 -10.78
N SER A 158 16.64 -13.76 -10.81
CA SER A 158 16.21 -13.04 -12.02
C SER A 158 17.34 -12.29 -12.73
N GLY A 159 18.44 -12.00 -12.01
CA GLY A 159 19.65 -11.39 -12.54
C GLY A 159 20.44 -12.25 -13.49
N GLU A 160 20.36 -13.55 -13.32
CA GLU A 160 21.25 -14.53 -13.96
C GLU A 160 20.66 -15.07 -15.27
N VAL A 161 19.45 -14.61 -15.61
CA VAL A 161 18.62 -15.18 -16.66
C VAL A 161 18.53 -14.24 -17.87
N HIS A 162 18.56 -14.80 -19.07
CA HIS A 162 18.36 -14.04 -20.32
C HIS A 162 16.97 -13.38 -20.36
N LYS A 163 16.84 -12.25 -21.10
CA LYS A 163 15.62 -11.43 -21.13
C LYS A 163 14.35 -12.19 -21.51
N ASP A 164 14.42 -13.11 -22.47
CA ASP A 164 13.24 -13.87 -22.91
C ASP A 164 12.80 -14.88 -21.84
N SER A 165 13.76 -15.49 -21.15
CA SER A 165 13.53 -16.39 -20.02
C SER A 165 13.10 -15.64 -18.76
N LEU A 166 13.38 -14.34 -18.63
CA LEU A 166 12.91 -13.51 -17.53
C LEU A 166 11.38 -13.35 -17.53
N LYS A 167 10.77 -13.22 -18.71
CA LYS A 167 9.30 -13.16 -18.84
C LYS A 167 8.66 -14.48 -18.41
N GLN A 168 9.27 -15.60 -18.77
CA GLN A 168 8.79 -16.90 -18.31
C GLN A 168 8.97 -17.04 -16.80
N LEU A 169 10.16 -16.73 -16.28
CA LEU A 169 10.49 -16.84 -14.85
C LEU A 169 9.61 -15.96 -13.94
N LEU A 170 9.32 -14.73 -14.36
CA LEU A 170 8.50 -13.79 -13.57
C LEU A 170 6.99 -13.99 -13.79
N GLY A 171 6.59 -14.57 -14.93
CA GLY A 171 5.19 -14.88 -15.24
C GLY A 171 4.73 -16.24 -14.70
N ASP A 172 5.62 -17.23 -14.68
CA ASP A 172 5.34 -18.57 -14.20
C ASP A 172 5.54 -18.65 -12.67
N GLY A 173 4.57 -19.23 -11.96
CA GLY A 173 4.67 -19.47 -10.52
C GLY A 173 4.32 -18.26 -9.62
N PHE A 174 3.84 -17.15 -10.21
CA PHE A 174 3.30 -15.98 -9.51
C PHE A 174 4.26 -15.24 -8.55
N PRO A 175 5.57 -15.11 -8.83
CA PRO A 175 6.49 -14.40 -7.93
C PRO A 175 6.11 -12.93 -7.74
N LEU A 176 5.60 -12.27 -8.78
CA LEU A 176 5.13 -10.88 -8.72
C LEU A 176 3.77 -10.72 -8.03
N ALA A 177 3.09 -11.81 -7.66
CA ALA A 177 1.85 -11.73 -6.90
C ALA A 177 2.09 -11.33 -5.45
N LEU A 178 3.24 -11.66 -4.83
CA LEU A 178 3.50 -11.30 -3.43
C LEU A 178 3.54 -9.78 -3.19
N PRO A 179 4.26 -8.94 -3.96
CA PRO A 179 4.21 -7.48 -3.74
C PRO A 179 2.80 -6.89 -3.86
N VAL A 180 1.96 -7.46 -4.72
CA VAL A 180 0.61 -6.97 -4.98
C VAL A 180 -0.38 -7.55 -3.98
N MET A 181 -0.60 -8.87 -4.04
CA MET A 181 -1.58 -9.61 -3.24
C MET A 181 -1.06 -10.02 -1.86
N GLY A 182 0.24 -9.98 -1.61
CA GLY A 182 0.82 -10.25 -0.30
C GLY A 182 1.12 -8.99 0.50
N ILE A 183 1.23 -7.81 -0.10
CA ILE A 183 1.58 -6.58 0.63
C ILE A 183 0.55 -5.48 0.36
N SER A 184 0.31 -5.14 -0.91
CA SER A 184 -0.53 -4.00 -1.26
C SER A 184 -2.03 -4.23 -0.98
N GLU A 185 -2.58 -5.39 -1.34
CA GLU A 185 -4.00 -5.70 -1.09
C GLU A 185 -4.32 -5.90 0.40
N PRO A 186 -3.49 -6.59 1.21
CA PRO A 186 -3.72 -6.70 2.65
C PRO A 186 -3.84 -5.34 3.35
N LEU A 187 -3.00 -4.35 3.00
CA LEU A 187 -3.11 -2.99 3.52
C LEU A 187 -4.46 -2.33 3.17
N ARG A 188 -5.00 -2.63 1.98
CA ARG A 188 -6.28 -2.09 1.51
C ARG A 188 -7.49 -2.82 2.09
N PHE A 189 -7.37 -4.11 2.38
CA PHE A 189 -8.48 -5.00 2.74
C PHE A 189 -8.16 -5.82 4.01
N PRO A 190 -8.56 -5.35 5.21
CA PRO A 190 -8.16 -5.95 6.48
C PRO A 190 -8.65 -7.41 6.65
N LEU A 191 -9.83 -7.75 6.13
CA LEU A 191 -10.31 -9.15 6.17
C LEU A 191 -9.40 -10.09 5.38
N TYR A 192 -8.83 -9.61 4.28
CA TYR A 192 -7.88 -10.40 3.49
C TYR A 192 -6.50 -10.45 4.16
N GLN A 193 -6.07 -9.36 4.81
CA GLN A 193 -4.87 -9.37 5.65
C GLN A 193 -4.98 -10.40 6.78
N GLU A 194 -6.10 -10.44 7.48
CA GLU A 194 -6.37 -11.41 8.55
C GLU A 194 -6.33 -12.85 8.02
N TRP A 195 -6.98 -13.10 6.89
CA TRP A 195 -6.90 -14.40 6.22
C TRP A 195 -5.45 -14.81 5.92
N LEU A 196 -4.66 -13.93 5.29
CA LEU A 196 -3.27 -14.24 4.94
C LEU A 196 -2.40 -14.42 6.18
N GLN A 197 -2.57 -13.58 7.20
CA GLN A 197 -1.89 -13.73 8.50
C GLN A 197 -2.17 -15.10 9.13
N ASN A 198 -3.42 -15.56 9.07
CA ASN A 198 -3.82 -16.88 9.57
C ASN A 198 -3.21 -18.01 8.74
N VAL A 199 -3.11 -17.87 7.41
CA VAL A 199 -2.39 -18.84 6.56
C VAL A 199 -0.94 -18.97 7.01
N LEU A 200 -0.26 -17.85 7.27
CA LEU A 200 1.14 -17.84 7.70
C LEU A 200 1.32 -18.43 9.10
N ILE A 201 0.44 -18.11 10.05
CA ILE A 201 0.49 -18.67 11.42
C ILE A 201 0.30 -20.19 11.39
N LEU A 202 -0.73 -20.67 10.68
CA LEU A 202 -1.04 -22.10 10.63
C LEU A 202 0.10 -22.93 10.02
N ALA A 203 0.78 -22.38 9.01
CA ALA A 203 1.93 -23.05 8.41
C ALA A 203 3.12 -23.15 9.37
N GLY A 204 3.39 -22.11 10.18
CA GLY A 204 4.47 -22.14 11.17
C GLY A 204 4.19 -23.00 12.41
N ALA A 205 2.93 -23.32 12.70
CA ALA A 205 2.55 -24.19 13.82
C ALA A 205 2.76 -25.69 13.51
N SER A 206 2.96 -26.07 12.25
CA SER A 206 3.15 -27.47 11.83
C SER A 206 4.59 -27.99 11.99
N ASP A 207 5.54 -27.15 12.39
CA ASP A 207 6.97 -27.50 12.56
C ASP A 207 7.31 -28.19 13.90
N GLY A 208 6.31 -28.48 14.73
CA GLY A 208 6.50 -28.99 16.09
C GLY A 208 6.86 -30.47 16.24
N ASP A 209 6.85 -31.31 15.19
CA ASP A 209 6.88 -32.77 15.41
C ASP A 209 7.57 -33.67 14.34
N GLN A 210 8.28 -33.14 13.34
CA GLN A 210 8.95 -34.02 12.34
C GLN A 210 10.33 -33.50 11.93
N LEU A 211 11.38 -34.13 12.45
CA LEU A 211 12.79 -33.73 12.35
C LEU A 211 13.52 -34.18 11.07
N ASP A 212 12.86 -34.84 10.12
CA ASP A 212 13.54 -35.47 8.97
C ASP A 212 12.93 -35.19 7.58
N ARG A 213 12.18 -34.08 7.40
CA ARG A 213 11.69 -33.67 6.06
C ARG A 213 12.20 -32.28 5.66
N ASP A 214 12.35 -32.08 4.35
CA ASP A 214 12.66 -30.78 3.75
C ASP A 214 11.62 -29.75 4.26
N PRO A 215 12.02 -28.62 4.88
CA PRO A 215 11.10 -27.64 5.50
C PRO A 215 9.99 -27.12 4.59
N LEU A 216 10.14 -27.29 3.27
CA LEU A 216 9.14 -26.91 2.26
C LEU A 216 7.95 -27.88 2.15
N ASP A 217 8.04 -29.12 2.67
CA ASP A 217 7.01 -30.15 2.48
C ASP A 217 5.75 -29.94 3.34
N ASN A 218 5.83 -29.18 4.43
CA ASN A 218 4.71 -28.92 5.35
C ASN A 218 4.11 -27.50 5.23
N MET A 219 4.73 -26.60 4.45
CA MET A 219 4.25 -25.24 4.22
C MET A 219 3.24 -25.19 3.07
N PHE A 220 1.95 -25.36 3.35
CA PHE A 220 0.95 -25.28 2.28
C PHE A 220 0.49 -23.83 2.05
N ASP A 221 0.83 -23.28 0.89
CA ASP A 221 0.14 -22.09 0.37
C ASP A 221 -1.36 -22.39 0.24
N LYS A 222 -2.19 -21.36 0.41
CA LYS A 222 -3.63 -21.44 0.13
C LYS A 222 -3.99 -20.59 -1.07
N VAL A 223 -4.94 -21.07 -1.85
CA VAL A 223 -5.52 -20.29 -2.94
C VAL A 223 -6.28 -19.10 -2.37
N VAL A 224 -6.11 -17.93 -3.00
CA VAL A 224 -6.83 -16.71 -2.61
C VAL A 224 -8.35 -16.89 -2.76
N PRO A 225 -9.13 -16.70 -1.68
CA PRO A 225 -10.59 -16.82 -1.74
C PRO A 225 -11.24 -15.75 -2.62
N ALA A 226 -12.26 -16.15 -3.39
CA ALA A 226 -13.00 -15.25 -4.27
C ALA A 226 -13.65 -14.08 -3.51
N GLU A 227 -14.18 -14.34 -2.31
CA GLU A 227 -14.82 -13.33 -1.44
C GLU A 227 -13.91 -12.14 -1.08
N HIS A 228 -12.59 -12.35 -1.13
CA HIS A 228 -11.59 -11.30 -0.96
C HIS A 228 -11.22 -10.69 -2.31
N SER A 229 -10.80 -11.53 -3.27
CA SER A 229 -10.22 -11.05 -4.53
C SER A 229 -11.18 -10.31 -5.44
N ASP A 230 -12.49 -10.61 -5.38
CA ASP A 230 -13.51 -9.95 -6.21
C ASP A 230 -13.63 -8.45 -5.92
N LYS A 231 -13.06 -7.99 -4.79
CA LYS A 231 -13.09 -6.60 -4.34
C LYS A 231 -11.84 -5.80 -4.77
N PHE A 232 -10.76 -6.46 -5.19
CA PHE A 232 -9.48 -5.80 -5.47
C PHE A 232 -9.61 -4.74 -6.57
N ASN A 233 -10.27 -5.09 -7.68
CA ASN A 233 -10.55 -4.16 -8.78
C ASN A 233 -11.50 -3.00 -8.38
N ALA A 234 -12.20 -3.11 -7.26
CA ALA A 234 -13.19 -2.13 -6.80
C ALA A 234 -12.65 -1.19 -5.71
N TRP A 235 -11.36 -1.26 -5.34
CA TRP A 235 -10.79 -0.46 -4.25
C TRP A 235 -11.08 1.05 -4.40
N GLY A 236 -10.93 1.60 -5.62
CA GLY A 236 -11.25 2.99 -5.91
C GLY A 236 -12.73 3.32 -5.69
N THR A 237 -13.63 2.52 -6.24
CA THR A 237 -15.08 2.72 -6.07
C THR A 237 -15.53 2.57 -4.62
N ILE A 238 -14.99 1.59 -3.89
CA ILE A 238 -15.26 1.42 -2.45
C ILE A 238 -14.75 2.64 -1.67
N SER A 239 -13.59 3.18 -2.04
CA SER A 239 -13.05 4.40 -1.44
C SER A 239 -13.97 5.60 -1.64
N ASP A 240 -14.53 5.79 -2.84
CA ASP A 240 -15.50 6.86 -3.11
C ASP A 240 -16.77 6.70 -2.26
N CYS A 241 -17.26 5.47 -2.08
CA CYS A 241 -18.40 5.18 -1.18
C CYS A 241 -18.13 5.65 0.26
N MET A 242 -16.88 5.57 0.72
CA MET A 242 -16.48 6.02 2.07
C MET A 242 -16.57 7.54 2.21
N TYR A 243 -16.18 8.32 1.20
CA TYR A 243 -16.34 9.78 1.19
C TYR A 243 -17.82 10.18 1.17
N GLU A 244 -18.62 9.47 0.38
CA GLU A 244 -20.04 9.75 0.19
C GLU A 244 -20.93 9.20 1.32
N LYS A 245 -20.36 8.44 2.27
CA LYS A 245 -21.06 7.77 3.35
C LYS A 245 -22.20 6.85 2.86
N ARG A 246 -21.95 6.08 1.80
CA ARG A 246 -22.93 5.15 1.22
C ARG A 246 -22.43 3.71 1.13
N GLY A 247 -23.35 2.81 0.85
CA GLY A 247 -23.08 1.41 0.56
C GLY A 247 -22.36 1.18 -0.77
N PHE A 248 -21.51 0.15 -0.82
CA PHE A 248 -21.00 -0.44 -2.07
C PHE A 248 -21.91 -1.58 -2.52
N LYS A 249 -22.51 -1.45 -3.72
CA LYS A 249 -23.57 -2.36 -4.21
C LYS A 249 -24.72 -2.44 -3.19
N GLU A 250 -25.22 -3.64 -2.90
CA GLU A 250 -26.30 -3.92 -1.95
C GLU A 250 -25.87 -3.89 -0.47
N LEU A 251 -24.61 -3.55 -0.17
CA LEU A 251 -24.12 -3.52 1.21
C LEU A 251 -24.50 -2.22 1.92
N THR A 252 -24.64 -2.29 3.25
CA THR A 252 -24.75 -1.06 4.06
C THR A 252 -23.42 -0.29 4.09
N PHE A 253 -23.47 0.94 4.57
CA PHE A 253 -22.25 1.73 4.79
C PHE A 253 -21.31 1.05 5.80
N GLU A 254 -21.85 0.51 6.90
CA GLU A 254 -21.08 -0.16 7.94
C GLU A 254 -20.41 -1.42 7.41
N ALA A 255 -21.13 -2.21 6.59
CA ALA A 255 -20.57 -3.37 5.93
C ALA A 255 -19.44 -2.95 4.96
N THR A 256 -19.62 -1.83 4.24
CA THR A 256 -18.60 -1.27 3.36
C THR A 256 -17.35 -0.83 4.12
N ALA A 257 -17.52 -0.15 5.25
CA ALA A 257 -16.45 0.31 6.12
C ALA A 257 -15.63 -0.85 6.72
N LYS A 258 -16.24 -2.02 6.94
CA LYS A 258 -15.53 -3.23 7.41
C LYS A 258 -14.65 -3.86 6.33
N MET A 259 -14.96 -3.64 5.05
CA MET A 259 -14.20 -4.26 3.96
C MET A 259 -12.86 -3.57 3.70
N ILE A 260 -12.76 -2.27 3.97
CA ILE A 260 -11.63 -1.44 3.56
C ILE A 260 -10.79 -0.99 4.76
N GLY A 261 -9.46 -1.03 4.62
CA GLY A 261 -8.47 -0.64 5.62
C GLY A 261 -7.91 0.75 5.34
N ILE A 262 -7.35 0.93 4.14
CA ILE A 262 -6.85 2.21 3.63
C ILE A 262 -7.69 2.65 2.43
N ILE A 263 -8.20 3.88 2.51
CA ILE A 263 -9.03 4.54 1.49
C ILE A 263 -8.13 5.23 0.46
N LYS A 264 -8.43 5.10 -0.83
CA LYS A 264 -7.75 5.89 -1.86
C LYS A 264 -8.03 7.37 -1.61
N ARG A 265 -6.99 8.22 -1.53
CA ARG A 265 -7.17 9.67 -1.45
C ARG A 265 -7.93 10.17 -2.67
N SER A 266 -9.03 10.88 -2.44
CA SER A 266 -9.80 11.48 -3.52
C SER A 266 -9.16 12.79 -3.98
N THR A 267 -9.20 13.05 -5.29
CA THR A 267 -8.88 14.36 -5.87
C THR A 267 -10.11 15.24 -6.02
N THR A 268 -11.31 14.68 -5.82
CA THR A 268 -12.61 15.36 -6.02
C THR A 268 -13.33 15.64 -4.70
N PHE A 269 -13.21 14.76 -3.71
CA PHE A 269 -13.81 14.94 -2.40
C PHE A 269 -12.86 15.65 -1.43
N PRO A 270 -13.37 16.59 -0.61
CA PRO A 270 -12.56 17.22 0.42
C PRO A 270 -12.18 16.20 1.50
N LEU A 271 -10.96 16.34 2.03
CA LEU A 271 -10.54 15.55 3.20
C LEU A 271 -11.35 15.91 4.45
N PRO A 272 -11.61 14.94 5.35
CA PRO A 272 -12.33 15.20 6.58
C PRO A 272 -11.58 16.22 7.44
N LYS A 273 -12.33 17.09 8.11
CA LYS A 273 -11.79 18.05 9.09
C LYS A 273 -12.17 17.57 10.49
N PRO A 274 -11.32 17.81 11.50
CA PRO A 274 -11.71 17.59 12.90
C PRO A 274 -12.97 18.39 13.21
N GLU A 275 -13.93 17.79 13.90
CA GLU A 275 -15.09 18.54 14.38
C GLU A 275 -14.63 19.60 15.37
N PRO A 276 -15.20 20.83 15.31
CA PRO A 276 -14.90 21.85 16.30
C PRO A 276 -15.35 21.32 17.67
N GLN A 277 -14.40 21.14 18.58
CA GLN A 277 -14.71 20.91 19.98
C GLN A 277 -15.46 22.15 20.50
N TYR A 278 -16.78 22.11 20.48
CA TYR A 278 -17.58 23.09 21.19
C TYR A 278 -17.19 23.00 22.65
N ARG A 279 -16.51 24.03 23.16
CA ARG A 279 -16.36 24.24 24.61
C ARG A 279 -17.75 24.09 25.20
N ARG A 280 -17.99 23.02 25.96
CA ARG A 280 -19.10 23.00 26.92
C ARG A 280 -18.99 24.31 27.69
N LYS A 281 -19.93 25.23 27.48
CA LYS A 281 -20.08 26.40 28.34
C LYS A 281 -20.25 25.82 29.73
N GLY A 282 -19.22 25.94 30.56
CA GLY A 282 -19.31 25.63 31.97
C GLY A 282 -20.50 26.41 32.50
N SER A 283 -21.44 25.67 33.07
CA SER A 283 -22.51 26.20 33.89
C SER A 283 -21.89 27.05 35.00
N SER A 284 -21.89 28.37 34.80
CA SER A 284 -21.59 29.34 35.84
C SER A 284 -22.77 29.36 36.81
N SER A 285 -22.77 28.45 37.77
CA SER A 285 -23.60 28.58 38.97
C SER A 285 -22.97 29.65 39.86
N SER A 286 -23.27 30.91 39.57
CA SER A 286 -23.05 32.01 40.51
C SER A 286 -24.22 31.99 41.51
N SER A 287 -23.95 31.39 42.67
CA SER A 287 -24.79 31.45 43.87
C SER A 287 -25.08 32.91 44.24
N LYS A 288 -26.36 33.29 44.23
CA LYS A 288 -26.84 34.48 44.94
C LYS A 288 -26.59 34.25 46.44
N GLY A 289 -25.73 35.08 47.03
CA GLY A 289 -25.63 35.19 48.48
C GLY A 289 -26.97 35.61 49.07
N LYS A 290 -27.44 34.87 50.07
CA LYS A 290 -28.44 35.32 51.02
C LYS A 290 -27.71 36.07 52.12
N GLU A 291 -28.05 37.34 52.31
CA GLU A 291 -27.81 38.04 53.57
C GLU A 291 -28.71 37.43 54.65
N ILE A 292 -28.10 37.12 55.80
CA ILE A 292 -28.72 37.16 57.14
C ILE A 292 -27.76 37.98 58.00
#